data_AF-A0A3M7N045-F1
#
_entry.id   AF-A0A3M7N045-F1
#
_cell.length_a   1.000
_cell.length_b   1.000
_cell.length_c   1.000
_cell.angle_alpha   90.00
_cell.angle_beta   90.00
_cell.angle_gamma   90.00
#
_symmetry.space_group_name_H-M   'P 1'
#
loop_
_entity.id
_entity.type
_entity.pdbx_description
1 polymer ?
#
loop_
_entity_poly.entity_id
_entity_poly.type
_entity_poly.pdbx_seq_one_letter_code
_entity_poly.pdbx_strand_id
1 'polypeptide(L)'
;MPPPSTVKDIQPPDQITSIAAKGFLAGAARFGAISILAHLALNRIHPIYRGLTLQFKVFIQLSAMMMGGCIFAEKRVSEYNDAVRTRRRALQRSAHAWNEEQEIRARVGAESEAERAARRH
;
A
#
# COMPACT_ATOMS: atom_id res chain seq x y z
N MET A 1 -22.68 16.49 8.35
CA MET A 1 -21.52 16.00 7.56
C MET A 1 -21.17 17.10 6.57
N PRO A 2 -19.94 17.63 6.55
CA PRO A 2 -19.58 18.66 5.57
C PRO A 2 -19.57 18.07 4.14
N PRO A 3 -19.87 18.89 3.11
CA PRO A 3 -20.02 18.45 1.73
C PRO A 3 -18.72 17.96 1.09
N PRO A 4 -18.79 16.99 0.14
CA PRO A 4 -17.65 16.28 -0.45
C PRO A 4 -16.72 17.12 -1.36
N SER A 5 -16.96 18.42 -1.53
CA SER A 5 -16.16 19.31 -2.38
C SER A 5 -14.86 19.83 -1.74
N THR A 6 -14.63 19.55 -0.45
CA THR A 6 -13.43 19.96 0.31
C THR A 6 -12.33 18.88 0.36
N VAL A 7 -12.45 17.78 -0.38
CA VAL A 7 -11.33 16.83 -0.54
C VAL A 7 -10.41 17.30 -1.67
N LYS A 8 -9.65 18.37 -1.43
CA LYS A 8 -8.67 18.91 -2.39
C LYS A 8 -7.25 18.37 -2.21
N ASP A 9 -7.02 17.54 -1.21
CA ASP A 9 -5.71 16.95 -0.93
C ASP A 9 -5.72 15.44 -1.20
N ILE A 10 -5.74 15.10 -2.49
CA ILE A 10 -5.50 13.74 -3.00
C ILE A 10 -4.03 13.64 -3.42
N GLN A 11 -3.13 14.28 -2.68
CA GLN A 11 -1.72 13.95 -2.85
C GLN A 11 -1.53 12.52 -2.32
N PRO A 12 -0.94 11.61 -3.12
CA PRO A 12 -0.58 10.30 -2.60
C PRO A 12 0.32 10.55 -1.38
N PRO A 13 0.05 9.91 -0.22
CA PRO A 13 0.90 10.08 0.93
C PRO A 13 2.36 9.84 0.52
N ASP A 14 3.25 10.72 0.96
CA ASP A 14 4.71 10.69 0.75
C ASP A 14 5.32 9.29 0.90
N GLN A 15 4.71 8.47 1.76
CA GLN A 15 5.07 7.08 2.00
C GLN A 15 4.90 6.17 0.77
N ILE A 16 3.90 6.37 -0.09
CA ILE A 16 3.60 5.48 -1.25
C ILE A 16 4.76 5.47 -2.24
N THR A 17 5.34 6.64 -2.54
CA THR A 17 6.46 6.76 -3.47
C THR A 17 7.66 5.96 -2.98
N SER A 18 7.97 6.03 -1.69
CA SER A 18 9.08 5.28 -1.10
C SER A 18 8.83 3.77 -1.05
N ILE A 19 7.59 3.33 -0.83
CA ILE A 19 7.18 1.93 -0.84
C ILE A 19 7.27 1.35 -2.25
N ALA A 20 6.78 2.10 -3.24
CA ALA A 20 6.88 1.76 -4.65
C ALA A 20 8.34 1.67 -5.09
N ALA A 21 9.18 2.64 -4.72
CA ALA A 21 10.60 2.65 -5.05
C ALA A 21 11.35 1.45 -4.44
N LYS A 22 11.07 1.11 -3.18
CA LYS A 22 11.65 -0.09 -2.53
C LYS A 22 11.18 -1.38 -3.21
N GLY A 23 9.89 -1.47 -3.56
CA GLY A 23 9.34 -2.59 -4.33
C GLY A 23 10.01 -2.72 -5.69
N PHE A 24 10.16 -1.60 -6.39
CA PHE A 24 10.83 -1.52 -7.68
C PHE A 24 12.29 -1.99 -7.59
N LEU A 25 13.07 -1.43 -6.68
CA LEU A 25 14.48 -1.79 -6.51
C LEU A 25 14.65 -3.28 -6.15
N ALA A 26 13.79 -3.81 -5.28
CA ALA A 26 13.82 -5.23 -4.92
C ALA A 26 13.45 -6.14 -6.11
N GLY A 27 12.47 -5.74 -6.92
CA GLY A 27 12.06 -6.47 -8.13
C GLY A 27 13.12 -6.42 -9.22
N ALA A 28 13.64 -5.22 -9.49
CA ALA A 28 14.70 -4.97 -10.45
C ALA A 28 15.98 -5.73 -10.09
N ALA A 29 16.38 -5.77 -8.81
CA ALA A 29 17.56 -6.52 -8.39
C ALA A 29 17.40 -8.04 -8.63
N ARG A 30 16.23 -8.61 -8.27
CA ARG A 30 15.96 -10.05 -8.45
C ARG A 30 15.92 -10.44 -9.92
N PHE A 31 15.16 -9.72 -10.73
CA PHE A 31 15.07 -9.99 -12.16
C PHE A 31 16.34 -9.61 -12.90
N GLY A 32 17.09 -8.62 -12.42
CA GLY A 32 18.42 -8.28 -12.91
C GLY A 32 19.41 -9.42 -12.73
N ALA A 33 19.45 -10.05 -11.54
CA ALA A 33 20.30 -11.21 -11.29
C ALA A 33 19.93 -12.41 -12.20
N ILE A 34 18.63 -12.70 -12.33
CA ILE A 34 18.14 -13.76 -13.23
C ILE A 34 18.48 -13.43 -14.69
N SER A 35 18.31 -12.18 -15.09
CA SER A 35 18.61 -11.73 -16.44
C SER A 35 20.09 -11.82 -16.77
N ILE A 36 20.99 -11.55 -15.82
CA ILE A 36 22.44 -11.71 -16.01
C ILE A 36 22.78 -13.20 -16.21
N LEU A 37 22.20 -14.09 -15.40
CA LEU A 37 22.42 -15.53 -15.55
C LEU A 37 21.87 -16.04 -16.89
N ALA A 38 20.67 -15.60 -17.28
CA ALA A 38 20.08 -15.92 -18.56
C ALA A 38 20.95 -15.38 -19.71
N HIS A 39 21.50 -14.18 -19.59
CA HIS A 39 22.39 -13.58 -20.57
C HIS A 39 23.67 -14.41 -20.76
N LEU A 40 24.31 -14.84 -19.67
CA LEU A 40 25.51 -15.69 -19.71
C LEU A 40 25.21 -17.07 -20.31
N ALA A 41 24.07 -17.67 -19.95
CA ALA A 41 23.64 -18.97 -20.48
C ALA A 41 23.34 -18.89 -21.99
N LEU A 42 22.58 -17.89 -22.44
CA LEU A 42 22.24 -17.70 -23.85
C LEU A 42 23.48 -17.41 -24.70
N ASN A 43 24.44 -16.65 -24.17
CA ASN A 43 25.70 -16.37 -24.87
C ASN A 43 26.56 -17.63 -25.08
N ARG A 44 26.37 -18.67 -24.25
CA ARG A 44 27.09 -19.95 -24.36
C ARG A 44 26.38 -20.98 -25.25
N ILE A 45 25.04 -21.03 -25.19
CA ILE A 45 24.25 -22.11 -25.82
C ILE A 45 23.73 -21.71 -27.21
N HIS A 46 23.28 -20.46 -27.40
CA HIS A 46 22.55 -20.07 -28.61
C HIS A 46 23.44 -19.29 -29.62
N PRO A 47 23.70 -19.84 -30.83
CA PRO A 47 24.53 -19.17 -31.83
C PRO A 47 23.90 -17.86 -32.35
N ILE A 48 22.57 -17.79 -32.36
CA ILE A 48 21.80 -16.59 -32.73
C ILE A 48 22.09 -15.44 -31.74
N TYR A 49 22.08 -15.73 -30.44
CA TYR A 49 22.30 -14.72 -29.39
C TYR A 49 23.75 -14.22 -29.35
N ARG A 50 24.70 -15.01 -29.83
CA ARG A 50 26.11 -14.60 -30.01
C ARG A 50 26.28 -13.53 -31.09
N GLY A 51 25.50 -13.60 -32.17
CA GLY A 51 25.53 -12.64 -33.28
C GLY A 51 24.77 -11.34 -33.03
N LEU A 52 24.01 -11.25 -31.93
CA LEU A 52 23.27 -10.03 -31.58
C LEU A 52 24.20 -8.88 -31.18
N THR A 53 23.83 -7.66 -31.58
CA THR A 53 24.54 -6.43 -31.21
C THR A 53 24.53 -6.23 -29.69
N LEU A 54 25.56 -5.55 -29.18
CA LEU A 54 25.64 -5.20 -27.76
C LEU A 54 24.41 -4.39 -27.30
N GLN A 55 23.90 -3.51 -28.16
CA GLN A 55 22.69 -2.73 -27.90
C GLN A 55 21.46 -3.60 -27.65
N PHE A 56 21.25 -4.63 -28.49
CA PHE A 56 20.09 -5.51 -28.35
C PHE A 56 20.17 -6.37 -27.08
N LYS A 57 21.39 -6.76 -26.69
CA LYS A 57 21.67 -7.49 -25.44
C LYS A 57 21.31 -6.67 -24.21
N VAL A 58 21.79 -5.42 -24.14
CA VAL A 58 21.46 -4.49 -23.05
C VAL A 58 19.97 -4.17 -23.03
N PHE A 59 19.34 -4.01 -24.20
CA PHE A 59 17.91 -3.78 -24.30
C PHE A 59 17.08 -4.91 -23.65
N ILE A 60 17.40 -6.18 -23.94
CA ILE A 60 16.72 -7.33 -23.33
C ILE A 60 16.90 -7.31 -21.81
N GLN A 61 18.12 -7.03 -21.34
CA GLN A 61 18.43 -7.04 -19.92
C GLN A 61 17.74 -5.92 -19.15
N LEU A 62 17.73 -4.70 -19.70
CA LEU A 62 16.98 -3.58 -19.12
C LEU A 62 15.48 -3.85 -19.14
N SER A 63 14.94 -4.44 -20.21
CA SER A 63 13.52 -4.78 -20.32
C SER A 63 13.10 -5.78 -19.25
N ALA A 64 13.89 -6.84 -19.03
CA ALA A 64 13.64 -7.83 -17.99
C ALA A 64 13.70 -7.21 -16.58
N MET A 65 14.70 -6.36 -16.33
CA MET A 65 14.88 -5.67 -15.05
C MET A 65 13.73 -4.68 -14.77
N MET A 66 13.36 -3.86 -15.75
CA MET A 66 12.27 -2.88 -15.64
C MET A 66 10.94 -3.59 -15.37
N MET A 67 10.66 -4.68 -16.09
CA MET A 67 9.46 -5.48 -15.90
C MET A 67 9.40 -6.07 -14.47
N GLY A 68 10.50 -6.66 -14.01
CA GLY A 68 10.60 -7.17 -12.64
C GLY A 68 10.42 -6.09 -11.57
N GLY A 69 10.96 -4.90 -11.81
CA GLY A 69 10.78 -3.73 -10.94
C GLY A 69 9.32 -3.29 -10.86
N CYS A 70 8.65 -3.10 -12.00
CA CYS A 70 7.26 -2.65 -12.03
C CYS A 70 6.31 -3.63 -11.32
N ILE A 71 6.46 -4.94 -11.56
CA ILE A 71 5.61 -5.98 -10.93
C ILE A 71 5.69 -5.91 -9.41
N PHE A 72 6.90 -5.80 -8.85
CA PHE A 72 7.06 -5.73 -7.40
C PHE A 72 6.69 -4.37 -6.81
N ALA A 73 6.86 -3.28 -7.55
CA ALA A 73 6.38 -1.97 -7.14
C ALA A 73 4.86 -1.97 -6.99
N GLU A 74 4.13 -2.46 -7.99
CA GLU A 74 2.68 -2.57 -7.97
C GLU A 74 2.20 -3.48 -6.83
N LYS A 75 2.82 -4.65 -6.65
CA LYS A 75 2.48 -5.56 -5.57
C LYS A 75 2.63 -4.89 -4.19
N ARG A 76 3.73 -4.17 -3.96
CA ARG A 76 3.98 -3.46 -2.69
C ARG A 76 3.01 -2.32 -2.43
N VAL A 77 2.65 -1.56 -3.46
CA VAL A 77 1.66 -0.48 -3.34
C VAL A 77 0.27 -1.06 -3.07
N SER A 78 -0.09 -2.15 -3.73
CA SER A 78 -1.37 -2.84 -3.52
C SER A 78 -1.50 -3.38 -2.09
N GLU A 79 -0.46 -4.08 -1.60
CA GLU A 79 -0.38 -4.56 -0.21
C GLU A 79 -0.56 -3.41 0.81
N TYR A 80 0.09 -2.27 0.58
CA TYR A 80 -0.06 -1.09 1.43
C TYR A 80 -1.49 -0.54 1.40
N ASN A 81 -2.08 -0.39 0.21
CA ASN A 81 -3.44 0.13 0.06
C ASN A 81 -4.49 -0.75 0.74
N ASP A 82 -4.36 -2.07 0.65
CA ASP A 82 -5.28 -3.01 1.29
C ASP A 82 -5.12 -3.03 2.82
N ALA A 83 -3.89 -2.87 3.32
CA ALA A 83 -3.64 -2.66 4.75
C ALA A 83 -4.29 -1.37 5.26
N VAL A 84 -4.18 -0.27 4.50
CA VAL A 84 -4.83 1.01 4.84
C VAL A 84 -6.35 0.87 4.85
N ARG A 85 -6.93 0.20 3.85
CA ARG A 85 -8.38 -0.07 3.81
C ARG A 85 -8.85 -0.88 5.01
N THR A 86 -8.12 -1.92 5.38
CA THR A 86 -8.43 -2.76 6.54
C THR A 86 -8.34 -1.98 7.84
N ARG A 87 -7.30 -1.16 8.00
CA ARG A 87 -7.13 -0.30 9.17
C ARG A 87 -8.25 0.72 9.31
N ARG A 88 -8.67 1.35 8.21
CA ARG A 88 -9.81 2.28 8.20
C ARG A 88 -11.11 1.61 8.64
N ARG A 89 -11.38 0.38 8.17
CA ARG A 89 -12.56 -0.40 8.61
C ARG A 89 -12.51 -0.77 10.09
N ALA A 90 -11.32 -1.06 10.63
CA ALA A 90 -11.17 -1.33 12.06
C ALA A 90 -11.42 -0.07 12.92
N LEU A 91 -10.86 1.08 12.51
CA LEU A 91 -11.05 2.35 13.20
C LEU A 91 -12.51 2.84 13.20
N GLN A 92 -13.23 2.63 12.10
CA GLN A 92 -14.67 2.94 12.05
C GLN A 92 -15.45 2.10 13.07
N ARG A 93 -15.16 0.79 13.18
CA ARG A 93 -15.80 -0.07 14.18
C ARG A 93 -15.51 0.39 15.62
N SER A 94 -14.26 0.75 15.93
CA SER A 94 -13.92 1.28 17.25
C SER A 94 -14.56 2.64 17.54
N ALA A 95 -14.69 3.50 16.52
CA ALA A 95 -15.36 4.79 16.67
C ALA A 95 -16.86 4.63 16.96
N HIS A 96 -17.52 3.67 16.30
CA HIS A 96 -18.92 3.35 16.59
C HIS A 96 -19.10 2.83 18.02
N ALA A 97 -18.29 1.87 18.46
CA ALA A 97 -18.35 1.34 19.83
C ALA A 97 -18.11 2.45 20.88
N TRP A 98 -17.15 3.35 20.63
CA TRP A 98 -16.88 4.48 21.52
C TRP A 98 -18.06 5.46 21.60
N ASN A 99 -18.75 5.72 20.49
CA ASN A 99 -19.92 6.59 20.47
C ASN A 99 -21.10 5.97 21.23
N GLU A 100 -21.32 4.66 21.09
CA GLU A 100 -22.36 3.93 21.82
C GLU A 100 -22.10 3.97 23.34
N GLU A 101 -20.85 3.75 23.78
CA GLU A 101 -20.49 3.87 25.20
C GLU A 101 -20.74 5.27 25.76
N GLN A 102 -20.45 6.31 24.99
CA GLN A 102 -20.67 7.70 25.41
C GLN A 102 -22.16 8.01 25.54
N GLU A 103 -23.00 7.48 24.64
CA GLU A 103 -24.45 7.65 24.72
C GLU A 103 -25.02 6.94 25.96
N ILE A 104 -24.58 5.72 26.26
CA ILE A 104 -25.02 4.97 27.46
C ILE A 104 -24.62 5.72 28.73
N ARG A 105 -23.36 6.20 28.82
CA ARG A 105 -22.89 6.98 29.97
C ARG A 105 -23.70 8.27 30.16
N ALA A 106 -24.05 8.95 29.07
CA ALA A 106 -24.87 10.16 29.13
C ALA A 106 -26.29 9.87 29.66
N ARG A 107 -26.91 8.77 29.22
CA ARG A 107 -28.25 8.35 29.70
C ARG A 107 -28.23 7.99 31.19
N VAL A 108 -27.28 7.18 31.62
CA VAL A 108 -27.13 6.79 33.04
C VAL A 108 -26.83 7.99 33.92
N GLY A 109 -26.01 8.94 33.44
CA GLY A 109 -25.75 10.20 34.13
C GLY A 109 -27.03 11.01 34.35
N ALA A 110 -27.83 11.20 33.30
CA ALA A 110 -29.09 11.93 33.37
C ALA A 110 -30.12 11.27 34.30
N GLU A 111 -30.22 9.94 34.29
CA GLU A 111 -31.08 9.19 35.21
C GLU A 111 -30.63 9.37 36.67
N SER A 112 -29.33 9.32 36.93
CA SER A 112 -28.78 9.51 38.28
C SER A 112 -29.00 10.94 38.81
N GLU A 113 -28.97 11.95 37.93
CA GLU A 113 -29.25 13.33 38.27
C GLU A 113 -30.73 13.56 38.55
N ALA A 114 -31.62 12.95 37.76
CA ALA A 114 -33.06 12.96 38.00
C ALA A 114 -33.43 12.30 39.33
N GLU A 115 -32.82 11.15 39.66
CA GLU A 115 -33.06 10.46 40.95
C GLU A 115 -32.54 11.29 42.14
N ARG A 116 -31.39 11.95 41.99
CA ARG A 116 -30.84 12.86 43.01
C ARG A 116 -31.70 14.11 43.19
N ALA A 117 -32.30 14.63 42.13
CA ALA A 117 -33.23 15.75 42.21
C ALA A 117 -34.54 15.34 42.91
N ALA A 118 -35.06 14.15 42.61
CA ALA A 118 -36.25 13.59 43.26
C ALA A 118 -36.04 13.30 44.76
N ARG A 119 -34.84 12.91 45.19
CA ARG A 119 -34.52 12.70 46.62
C ARG A 119 -34.24 13.98 47.41
N ARG A 120 -34.03 15.12 46.74
CA ARG A 120 -33.81 16.43 47.39
C ARG A 120 -35.11 17.20 47.64
N HIS A 121 -36.24 16.69 47.15
CA HIS A 121 -37.57 17.27 47.31
C HIS A 121 -38.38 16.49 48.35
#